data_AF-A0A5B7BUK7-F1
#
_entry.id   AF-A0A5B7BUK7-F1
#
_cell.length_a   1.000
_cell.length_b   1.000
_cell.length_c   1.000
_cell.angle_alpha   90.00
_cell.angle_beta   90.00
_cell.angle_gamma   90.00
#
_symmetry.space_group_name_H-M   'P 1'
#
loop_
_entity.id
_entity.type
_entity.pdbx_description
1 polymer ?
#
loop_
_entity_poly.entity_id
_entity_poly.type
_entity_poly.pdbx_seq_one_letter_code
_entity_poly.pdbx_strand_id
1 'polypeptide(L)'
;LVPVQLTVDLKPNLPQETERITRSKGRVFSSHDEPGVYRIWLPNKEPLSGPGLALSRAFGDHYIKDFGLISEPEVTQRNITSRDQFAILATDGVWDVLSNQEAVQIVSSTLDREESARRLVECAVSAWKRKKRGIAMDDITAICLFFHTAAPSQQGCLHSSQKLGNC
;
A
#
# COMPACT_ATOMS: atom_id res chain seq x y z
N LEU A 1 -10.79 -15.15 -2.98
CA LEU A 1 -11.05 -14.02 -2.06
C LEU A 1 -11.35 -12.78 -2.88
N VAL A 2 -12.20 -11.88 -2.35
CA VAL A 2 -12.56 -10.62 -3.02
C VAL A 2 -11.91 -9.46 -2.25
N PRO A 3 -11.09 -8.61 -2.88
CA PRO A 3 -10.52 -7.44 -2.24
C PRO A 3 -11.60 -6.40 -1.95
N VAL A 4 -11.52 -5.77 -0.78
CA VAL A 4 -12.30 -4.59 -0.43
C VAL A 4 -11.31 -3.46 -0.16
N GLN A 5 -11.37 -2.40 -0.96
CA GLN A 5 -10.53 -1.23 -0.76
C GLN A 5 -11.03 -0.42 0.45
N LEU A 6 -10.12 -0.13 1.39
CA LEU A 6 -10.46 0.55 2.65
C LEU A 6 -10.03 2.03 2.67
N THR A 7 -9.11 2.42 1.79
CA THR A 7 -8.58 3.78 1.65
C THR A 7 -8.51 4.18 0.18
N VAL A 8 -8.62 5.47 -0.09
CA VAL A 8 -8.36 6.05 -1.41
C VAL A 8 -7.15 6.95 -1.29
N ASP A 9 -6.26 6.91 -2.27
CA ASP A 9 -5.12 7.81 -2.32
C ASP A 9 -5.59 9.26 -2.41
N LEU A 10 -5.24 10.06 -1.42
CA LEU A 10 -5.60 11.48 -1.35
C LEU A 10 -4.64 12.29 -2.22
N LYS A 11 -4.80 12.16 -3.55
CA LYS A 11 -3.98 12.87 -4.53
C LYS A 11 -4.43 14.35 -4.67
N PRO A 12 -3.50 15.28 -4.96
CA PRO A 12 -3.81 16.71 -5.07
C PRO A 12 -4.91 17.08 -6.07
N ASN A 13 -5.13 16.29 -7.12
CA ASN A 13 -6.11 16.53 -8.18
C ASN A 13 -7.53 16.03 -7.87
N LEU A 14 -7.77 15.43 -6.70
CA LEU A 14 -9.13 15.11 -6.28
C LEU A 14 -9.91 16.41 -6.02
N PRO A 15 -11.20 16.51 -6.38
CA PRO A 15 -11.94 17.78 -6.33
C PRO A 15 -11.86 18.50 -4.98
N GLN A 16 -12.08 17.79 -3.87
CA GLN A 16 -12.04 18.35 -2.52
C GLN A 16 -10.62 18.79 -2.12
N GLU A 17 -9.60 18.02 -2.54
CA GLU A 17 -8.20 18.32 -2.22
C GLU A 17 -7.73 19.54 -3.03
N THR A 18 -7.98 19.56 -4.35
CA THR A 18 -7.64 20.70 -5.23
C THR A 18 -8.31 21.99 -4.77
N GLU A 19 -9.58 21.90 -4.38
CA GLU A 19 -10.34 23.05 -3.89
C GLU A 19 -9.69 23.61 -2.62
N ARG A 20 -9.38 22.76 -1.62
CA ARG A 20 -8.67 23.19 -0.41
C ARG A 20 -7.32 23.83 -0.75
N ILE A 21 -6.52 23.18 -1.59
CA ILE A 21 -5.19 23.66 -1.98
C ILE A 21 -5.28 25.04 -2.64
N THR A 22 -6.23 25.22 -3.55
CA THR A 22 -6.42 26.48 -4.28
C THR A 22 -6.93 27.60 -3.38
N ARG A 23 -7.87 27.31 -2.45
CA ARG A 23 -8.31 28.27 -1.43
C ARG A 23 -7.15 28.72 -0.53
N SER A 24 -6.19 27.84 -0.27
CA SER A 24 -4.94 28.14 0.44
C SER A 24 -3.85 28.76 -0.44
N LYS A 25 -4.17 29.19 -1.67
CA LYS A 25 -3.22 29.78 -2.63
C LYS A 25 -2.11 28.81 -3.10
N GLY A 26 -2.23 27.52 -2.83
CA GLY A 26 -1.40 26.49 -3.44
C GLY A 26 -1.79 26.25 -4.90
N ARG A 27 -0.91 25.60 -5.65
CA ARG A 27 -1.14 25.25 -7.07
C ARG A 27 -1.13 23.74 -7.26
N VAL A 28 -1.98 23.22 -8.14
CA VAL A 28 -2.07 21.80 -8.46
C VAL A 28 -1.89 21.59 -9.96
N PHE A 29 -0.81 20.89 -10.34
CA PHE A 29 -0.58 20.46 -11.73
C PHE A 29 0.47 19.34 -11.78
N SER A 30 0.49 18.56 -12.86
CA SER A 30 1.59 17.65 -13.20
C SER A 30 2.64 18.34 -14.06
N SER A 31 3.91 17.96 -13.92
CA SER A 31 4.98 18.47 -14.79
C SER A 31 4.92 17.81 -16.17
N HIS A 32 5.65 18.38 -17.13
CA HIS A 32 5.82 17.77 -18.46
C HIS A 32 6.64 16.47 -18.41
N ASP A 33 7.60 16.38 -17.48
CA ASP A 33 8.47 15.21 -17.33
C ASP A 33 7.76 14.02 -16.66
N GLU A 34 6.73 14.28 -15.85
CA GLU A 34 5.90 13.26 -15.19
C GLU A 34 4.39 13.50 -15.42
N PRO A 35 3.88 13.30 -16.65
CA PRO A 35 2.47 13.49 -16.95
C PRO A 35 1.58 12.61 -16.08
N GLY A 36 0.54 13.21 -15.49
CA GLY A 36 -0.44 12.50 -14.64
C GLY A 36 -0.07 12.41 -13.17
N VAL A 37 1.16 12.77 -12.78
CA VAL A 37 1.56 12.87 -11.36
C VAL A 37 1.29 14.30 -10.87
N TYR A 38 0.11 14.52 -10.28
CA TYR A 38 -0.27 15.84 -9.77
C TYR A 38 0.43 16.14 -8.45
N ARG A 39 0.99 17.34 -8.35
CA ARG A 39 1.73 17.80 -7.18
C ARG A 39 1.19 19.13 -6.66
N ILE A 40 1.37 19.39 -5.37
CA ILE A 40 1.22 20.71 -4.76
C ILE A 40 2.49 21.51 -5.04
N TRP A 41 2.32 22.71 -5.58
CA TRP A 41 3.39 23.65 -5.85
C TRP A 41 3.19 24.97 -5.09
N LEU A 42 4.30 25.56 -4.66
CA LEU A 42 4.31 26.87 -4.00
C LEU A 42 3.94 27.99 -4.99
N PRO A 43 3.18 29.02 -4.56
CA PRO A 43 2.67 30.06 -5.46
C PRO A 43 3.74 30.97 -6.06
N ASN A 44 4.85 31.19 -5.35
CA ASN A 44 5.87 32.21 -5.70
C ASN A 44 7.24 31.61 -6.06
N LYS A 45 7.29 30.29 -6.30
CA LYS A 45 8.47 29.64 -6.85
C LYS A 45 8.19 29.36 -8.31
N GLU A 46 9.15 29.67 -9.18
CA GLU A 46 9.13 29.14 -10.54
C GLU A 46 8.89 27.62 -10.43
N PRO A 47 8.01 27.02 -11.25
CA PRO A 47 7.67 25.60 -11.22
C PRO A 47 8.88 24.64 -11.22
N LEU A 48 10.07 25.17 -11.51
CA LEU A 48 11.35 24.47 -11.64
C LEU A 48 12.30 24.66 -10.44
N SER A 49 11.92 25.41 -9.39
CA SER A 49 12.84 25.84 -8.31
C SER A 49 12.63 25.13 -6.96
N GLY A 50 11.80 24.09 -6.89
CA GLY A 50 11.66 23.24 -5.70
C GLY A 50 10.84 21.98 -5.96
N PRO A 51 11.00 20.91 -5.15
CA PRO A 51 10.25 19.68 -5.34
C PRO A 51 8.76 19.90 -5.00
N GLY A 52 7.87 19.62 -5.96
CA GLY A 52 6.44 19.57 -5.70
C GLY A 52 6.06 18.28 -4.94
N LEU A 53 5.03 18.34 -4.10
CA LEU A 53 4.59 17.20 -3.28
C LEU A 53 3.41 16.46 -3.93
N ALA A 54 3.56 15.16 -4.19
CA ALA A 54 2.55 14.33 -4.87
C ALA A 54 1.39 13.87 -3.95
N LEU A 55 1.42 14.25 -2.68
CA LEU A 55 0.39 13.97 -1.68
C LEU A 55 -0.32 15.26 -1.27
N SER A 56 -1.62 15.18 -1.02
CA SER A 56 -2.40 16.32 -0.51
C SER A 56 -2.55 16.33 1.01
N ARG A 57 -2.21 15.21 1.65
CA ARG A 57 -2.18 15.04 3.10
C ARG A 57 -0.94 14.27 3.50
N ALA A 58 -0.20 14.79 4.47
CA ALA A 58 1.04 14.18 4.98
C ALA A 58 1.39 14.77 6.35
N PHE A 59 2.15 14.04 7.16
CA PHE A 59 2.84 14.65 8.30
C PHE A 59 4.11 15.39 7.81
N GLY A 60 4.59 16.38 8.56
CA GLY A 60 5.78 17.14 8.17
C GLY A 60 5.52 18.15 7.04
N ASP A 61 6.49 18.32 6.13
CA ASP A 61 6.44 19.26 4.98
C ASP A 61 5.89 20.65 5.34
N HIS A 62 6.37 21.21 6.46
CA HIS A 62 5.82 22.43 7.06
C HIS A 62 5.78 23.61 6.09
N TYR A 63 6.73 23.70 5.16
CA TYR A 63 6.79 24.77 4.16
C TYR A 63 5.63 24.73 3.14
N ILE A 64 4.90 23.61 3.02
CA ILE A 64 3.73 23.46 2.14
C ILE A 64 2.41 23.58 2.92
N LYS A 65 2.43 23.48 4.26
CA LYS A 65 1.21 23.45 5.09
C LYS A 65 0.28 24.64 4.86
N ASP A 66 0.87 25.84 4.77
CA ASP A 66 0.12 27.08 4.52
C ASP A 66 -0.54 27.12 3.12
N PHE A 67 -0.17 26.19 2.23
CA PHE A 67 -0.64 26.09 0.86
C PHE A 67 -1.59 24.89 0.65
N GLY A 68 -2.22 24.41 1.73
CA GLY A 68 -3.33 23.47 1.68
C GLY A 68 -2.96 22.00 1.87
N LEU A 69 -1.69 21.70 2.18
CA LEU A 69 -1.31 20.40 2.74
C LEU A 69 -1.83 20.29 4.17
N ILE A 70 -2.53 19.21 4.50
CA ILE A 70 -3.04 18.96 5.86
C ILE A 70 -2.50 17.65 6.42
N SER A 71 -2.58 17.46 7.73
CA SER A 71 -2.21 16.19 8.39
C SER A 71 -3.42 15.33 8.75
N GLU A 72 -4.63 15.87 8.58
CA GLU A 72 -5.87 15.20 9.00
C GLU A 72 -6.16 13.99 8.10
N PRO A 73 -6.25 12.77 8.66
CA PRO A 73 -6.51 11.58 7.88
C PRO A 73 -7.97 11.49 7.43
N GLU A 74 -8.23 10.67 6.42
CA GLU A 74 -9.59 10.13 6.21
C GLU A 74 -9.73 8.85 7.04
N VAL A 75 -10.78 8.77 7.86
CA VAL A 75 -10.98 7.66 8.80
C VAL A 75 -12.18 6.84 8.35
N THR A 76 -11.93 5.55 8.11
CA THR A 76 -12.97 4.54 7.89
C THR A 76 -12.98 3.55 9.04
N GLN A 77 -14.17 3.05 9.39
CA GLN A 77 -14.36 2.04 10.44
C GLN A 77 -15.13 0.86 9.89
N ARG A 78 -14.72 -0.36 10.27
CA ARG A 78 -15.35 -1.60 9.85
C ARG A 78 -15.27 -2.65 10.95
N ASN A 79 -16.36 -3.36 11.16
CA ASN A 79 -16.39 -4.54 12.03
C ASN A 79 -15.81 -5.75 11.28
N ILE A 80 -14.81 -6.39 11.88
CA ILE A 80 -14.22 -7.64 11.36
C ILE A 80 -15.20 -8.78 11.65
N THR A 81 -15.49 -9.59 10.62
CA THR A 81 -16.34 -10.78 10.70
C THR A 81 -15.53 -12.03 10.39
N SER A 82 -16.11 -13.21 10.61
CA SER A 82 -15.50 -14.50 10.24
C SER A 82 -15.25 -14.69 8.73
N ARG A 83 -15.78 -13.78 7.89
CA ARG A 83 -15.55 -13.77 6.44
C ARG A 83 -14.32 -12.97 6.02
N ASP A 84 -13.82 -12.10 6.89
CA ASP A 84 -12.67 -11.25 6.62
C ASP A 84 -11.39 -12.01 7.01
N GLN A 85 -10.54 -12.38 6.04
CA GLN A 85 -9.40 -13.26 6.33
C GLN A 85 -8.14 -12.49 6.77
N PHE A 86 -7.84 -11.40 6.07
CA PHE A 86 -6.66 -10.58 6.34
C PHE A 86 -6.83 -9.15 5.78
N ALA A 87 -6.00 -8.23 6.26
CA ALA A 87 -5.77 -6.93 5.65
C ALA A 87 -4.33 -6.80 5.15
N ILE A 88 -4.15 -6.08 4.06
CA ILE A 88 -2.84 -5.73 3.50
C ILE A 88 -2.68 -4.23 3.65
N LEU A 89 -1.63 -3.80 4.35
CA LEU A 89 -1.19 -2.41 4.38
C LEU A 89 0.14 -2.35 3.64
N ALA A 90 0.28 -1.45 2.68
CA ALA A 90 1.53 -1.32 1.92
C ALA A 90 1.71 0.10 1.39
N THR A 91 2.95 0.44 1.05
CA THR A 91 3.30 1.67 0.35
C THR A 91 2.92 1.61 -1.12
N ASP A 92 2.92 2.76 -1.80
CA ASP A 92 2.76 2.89 -3.26
C ASP A 92 3.77 2.05 -4.05
N GLY A 93 4.96 1.80 -3.52
CA GLY A 93 5.89 0.80 -4.07
C GLY A 93 5.28 -0.59 -4.32
N VAL A 94 4.19 -0.98 -3.64
CA VAL A 94 3.38 -2.17 -4.00
C VAL A 94 2.27 -1.81 -4.99
N TRP A 95 1.45 -0.81 -4.66
CA TRP A 95 0.20 -0.50 -5.36
C TRP A 95 0.40 0.09 -6.77
N ASP A 96 1.54 0.70 -7.06
CA ASP A 96 1.88 1.23 -8.38
C ASP A 96 2.12 0.12 -9.42
N VAL A 97 2.35 -1.11 -8.97
CA VAL A 97 2.70 -2.25 -9.84
C VAL A 97 1.84 -3.50 -9.64
N LEU A 98 1.11 -3.60 -8.53
CA LEU A 98 0.16 -4.68 -8.25
C LEU A 98 -1.23 -4.12 -7.97
N SER A 99 -2.23 -4.70 -8.61
CA SER A 99 -3.65 -4.46 -8.31
C SER A 99 -4.06 -5.10 -6.98
N ASN A 100 -5.15 -4.60 -6.39
CA ASN A 100 -5.76 -5.18 -5.18
C ASN A 100 -6.03 -6.70 -5.34
N GLN A 101 -6.45 -7.12 -6.53
CA GLN A 101 -6.74 -8.53 -6.81
C GLN A 101 -5.46 -9.37 -6.87
N GLU A 102 -4.40 -8.89 -7.54
CA GLU A 102 -3.09 -9.56 -7.58
C GLU A 102 -2.52 -9.70 -6.16
N ALA A 103 -2.56 -8.64 -5.35
CA ALA A 103 -2.04 -8.65 -3.98
C ALA A 103 -2.78 -9.66 -3.09
N VAL A 104 -4.13 -9.66 -3.12
CA VAL A 104 -4.94 -10.65 -2.39
C VAL A 104 -4.64 -12.07 -2.86
N GLN A 105 -4.49 -12.29 -4.17
CA GLN A 105 -4.15 -13.60 -4.71
C GLN A 105 -2.79 -14.08 -4.19
N ILE A 106 -1.75 -13.24 -4.23
CA ILE A 106 -0.41 -13.56 -3.73
C ILE A 106 -0.47 -13.96 -2.25
N VAL A 107 -1.06 -13.12 -1.40
CA VAL A 107 -1.15 -13.38 0.05
C VAL A 107 -1.95 -14.64 0.33
N SER A 108 -3.10 -14.82 -0.32
CA SER A 108 -3.96 -15.99 -0.11
C SER A 108 -3.38 -17.32 -0.60
N SER A 109 -2.46 -17.27 -1.58
CA SER A 109 -1.77 -18.44 -2.11
C SER A 109 -0.47 -18.78 -1.40
N THR A 110 -0.01 -17.92 -0.48
CA THR A 110 1.19 -18.17 0.30
C THR A 110 0.86 -19.13 1.45
N LEU A 111 1.54 -20.27 1.50
CA LEU A 111 1.27 -21.33 2.48
C LEU A 111 1.57 -20.88 3.92
N ASP A 112 2.71 -20.21 4.09
CA ASP A 112 3.12 -19.64 5.37
C ASP A 112 2.67 -18.18 5.47
N ARG A 113 1.89 -17.90 6.51
CA ARG A 113 1.36 -16.56 6.77
C ARG A 113 2.48 -15.57 7.12
N GLU A 114 3.52 -16.02 7.81
CA GLU A 114 4.65 -15.18 8.20
C GLU A 114 5.44 -14.72 6.96
N GLU A 115 5.46 -15.55 5.92
CA GLU A 115 6.15 -15.28 4.65
C GLU A 115 5.33 -14.47 3.65
N SER A 116 4.04 -14.21 3.95
CA SER A 116 3.12 -13.56 3.01
C SER A 116 3.54 -12.13 2.64
N ALA A 117 4.01 -11.35 3.61
CA ALA A 117 4.49 -9.99 3.36
C ALA A 117 5.76 -10.00 2.49
N ARG A 118 6.74 -10.87 2.80
CA ARG A 118 7.95 -11.03 1.98
C ARG A 118 7.59 -11.42 0.55
N ARG A 119 6.71 -12.41 0.39
CA ARG A 119 6.29 -12.88 -0.94
C ARG A 119 5.61 -11.77 -1.74
N LEU A 120 4.80 -10.94 -1.10
CA LEU A 120 4.16 -9.78 -1.73
C LEU A 120 5.20 -8.76 -2.21
N VAL A 121 6.18 -8.42 -1.37
CA VAL A 121 7.28 -7.51 -1.73
C VAL A 121 8.09 -8.04 -2.92
N GLU A 122 8.47 -9.32 -2.92
CA GLU A 122 9.22 -9.93 -4.04
C GLU A 122 8.46 -9.90 -5.36
N CYS A 123 7.14 -10.15 -5.30
CA CYS A 123 6.27 -10.03 -6.46
C CYS A 123 6.20 -8.59 -6.97
N ALA A 124 6.12 -7.59 -6.07
CA ALA A 124 6.14 -6.18 -6.43
C ALA A 124 7.49 -5.78 -7.06
N VAL A 125 8.63 -6.15 -6.46
CA VAL A 125 9.98 -5.96 -7.04
C VAL A 125 10.06 -6.53 -8.46
N SER A 126 9.53 -7.75 -8.65
CA SER A 126 9.51 -8.41 -9.97
C SER A 126 8.57 -7.72 -10.95
N ALA A 127 7.48 -7.11 -10.47
CA ALA A 127 6.56 -6.33 -11.27
C ALA A 127 7.15 -4.98 -11.70
N TRP A 128 7.87 -4.27 -10.81
CA TRP A 128 8.63 -3.06 -11.16
C TRP A 128 9.60 -3.30 -12.32
N LYS A 129 10.42 -4.35 -12.22
CA LYS A 129 11.38 -4.73 -13.28
C LYS A 129 10.72 -5.00 -14.64
N ARG A 130 9.45 -5.45 -14.66
CA ARG A 130 8.72 -5.78 -15.89
C ARG A 130 7.87 -4.62 -16.44
N LYS A 131 7.11 -3.97 -15.55
CA LYS A 131 6.09 -2.96 -15.89
C LYS A 131 6.66 -1.53 -15.97
N LYS A 132 7.74 -1.24 -15.23
CA LYS A 132 8.31 0.12 -15.06
C LYS A 132 9.79 0.15 -15.44
N ARG A 133 10.13 -0.42 -16.62
CA ARG A 133 11.52 -0.52 -17.10
C ARG A 133 12.13 0.87 -17.30
N GLY A 134 13.32 1.08 -16.76
CA GLY A 134 14.03 2.36 -16.88
C GLY A 134 13.60 3.43 -15.87
N ILE A 135 12.62 3.13 -15.00
CA ILE A 135 12.23 3.97 -13.88
C ILE A 135 12.89 3.39 -12.62
N ALA A 136 13.40 4.27 -11.75
CA ALA A 136 13.95 3.87 -10.47
C ALA A 136 12.86 3.14 -9.65
N MET A 137 13.25 2.05 -9.01
CA MET A 137 12.34 1.31 -8.12
C MET A 137 12.14 2.10 -6.84
N ASP A 138 10.90 2.20 -6.41
CA ASP A 138 10.54 2.83 -5.14
C ASP A 138 10.83 1.92 -3.93
N ASP A 139 10.75 2.47 -2.73
CA ASP A 139 10.77 1.69 -1.50
C ASP A 139 9.49 0.86 -1.36
N ILE A 140 9.64 -0.45 -1.18
CA ILE A 140 8.52 -1.40 -1.15
C ILE A 140 8.37 -1.96 0.26
N THR A 141 7.31 -1.54 0.96
CA THR A 141 6.98 -2.03 2.31
C THR A 141 5.57 -2.61 2.33
N ALA A 142 5.38 -3.75 3.00
CA ALA A 142 4.08 -4.37 3.19
C ALA A 142 3.92 -5.02 4.57
N ILE A 143 2.70 -4.99 5.08
CA ILE A 143 2.24 -5.67 6.30
C ILE A 143 1.01 -6.50 5.92
N CYS A 144 1.03 -7.79 6.28
CA CYS A 144 -0.12 -8.69 6.13
C CYS A 144 -0.67 -9.04 7.52
N LEU A 145 -1.85 -8.54 7.85
CA LEU A 145 -2.52 -8.77 9.13
C LEU A 145 -3.60 -9.84 8.98
N PHE A 146 -3.40 -11.02 9.54
CA PHE A 146 -4.40 -12.10 9.53
C PHE A 146 -5.31 -12.00 10.77
N PHE A 147 -6.63 -11.99 10.56
CA PHE A 147 -7.59 -11.74 11.64
C PHE A 147 -7.93 -12.96 12.49
N HIS A 148 -7.70 -14.16 11.95
CA HIS A 148 -8.09 -15.41 12.60
C HIS A 148 -6.87 -16.31 12.71
N THR A 149 -6.59 -16.83 13.90
CA THR A 149 -5.53 -17.83 14.10
C THR A 149 -5.82 -19.06 13.24
N ALA A 150 -4.79 -19.64 12.65
CA ALA A 150 -4.94 -20.97 12.05
C ALA A 150 -5.36 -21.94 13.15
N ALA A 151 -6.39 -22.75 12.93
CA ALA A 151 -6.68 -23.84 13.84
C ALA A 151 -5.40 -24.69 13.99
N PRO A 152 -5.05 -25.17 15.19
CA PRO A 152 -3.92 -26.06 15.36
C PRO A 152 -4.08 -27.21 14.37
N SER A 153 -3.09 -27.40 13.50
CA SER A 153 -3.03 -28.60 12.68
C SER A 153 -3.07 -29.79 13.63
N GLN A 154 -4.10 -30.63 13.53
CA GLN A 154 -4.05 -31.93 14.19
C GLN A 154 -2.91 -32.69 13.52
N GLN A 155 -1.72 -32.62 14.12
CA GLN A 155 -0.69 -33.62 13.92
C GLN A 155 -1.30 -34.93 14.41
N GLY A 156 -1.83 -35.70 13.46
CA GLY A 156 -2.27 -37.06 13.69
C GLY A 156 -1.15 -37.81 14.39
N CYS A 157 -1.41 -38.17 15.65
CA CYS A 157 -0.55 -38.99 16.45
C CYS A 157 -0.52 -40.39 15.81
N LEU A 158 0.40 -40.63 14.87
CA LEU A 158 0.70 -41.98 14.41
C LEU A 158 1.54 -42.66 15.49
N HIS A 159 0.87 -43.29 16.44
CA HIS A 159 1.48 -44.29 17.30
C HIS A 159 1.93 -45.48 16.43
N SER A 160 3.22 -45.61 16.14
CA SER A 160 3.80 -46.91 15.80
C SER A 160 4.19 -47.61 17.10
N SER A 161 3.32 -48.48 17.59
CA SER A 161 3.73 -49.54 18.49
C SER A 161 4.44 -50.61 17.67
N GLN A 162 5.77 -50.66 17.70
CA GLN A 162 6.50 -51.88 17.35
C GLN A 162 7.09 -52.46 18.64
N LYS A 163 6.45 -53.54 19.10
CA LYS A 163 6.97 -54.46 20.10
C LYS A 163 8.16 -55.21 19.51
N LEU A 164 9.17 -55.42 20.37
CA LEU A 164 10.21 -56.42 20.22
C LEU A 164 9.62 -57.81 19.93
N GLY A 165 10.31 -58.58 19.08
CA GLY A 165 10.11 -60.02 18.93
C GLY A 165 11.26 -60.65 18.16
N ASN A 166 12.14 -61.35 18.89
CA ASN A 166 13.19 -62.23 18.36
C ASN A 166 12.61 -63.34 17.48
N CYS A 167 13.26 -63.62 16.35
CA CYS A 167 13.60 -64.94 15.83
C CYS A 167 14.60 -64.78 14.68
#